data_AF-A0A0R3MT98-F1
#
_entry.id   AF-A0A0R3MT98-F1
#
_cell.length_a   1.000
_cell.length_b   1.000
_cell.length_c   1.000
_cell.angle_alpha   90.00
_cell.angle_beta   90.00
_cell.angle_gamma   90.00
#
_symmetry.space_group_name_H-M   'P 1'
#
loop_
_entity.id
_entity.type
_entity.pdbx_description
1 polymer ?
#
loop_
_entity_poly.entity_id
_entity_poly.type
_entity_poly.pdbx_seq_one_letter_code
_entity_poly.pdbx_strand_id
1 'polypeptide(L)'
;MVKSLSNVSEIAELDGRLFKIGFTTGSFEDRVRGAKDDPTFLFAPVHPVRTYDAVDLNTGKFEYLLHRFFAEARLNIEIKDRFGKPFKPKEWFLLELPTIEEAITMLLDGRILNHVYDAKLCQIVRRSP
;
A
#
# COMPACT_ATOMS: atom_id res chain seq x y z
N MET A 1 0.38 0.71 7.67
CA MET A 1 0.97 1.33 6.46
C MET A 1 2.39 1.75 6.74
N VAL A 2 3.30 1.54 5.78
CA VAL A 2 4.71 1.94 5.92
C VAL A 2 5.21 2.69 4.69
N LYS A 3 6.28 3.47 4.87
CA LYS A 3 7.08 4.04 3.78
C LYS A 3 8.42 3.33 3.66
N SER A 4 8.99 3.33 2.46
CA SER A 4 10.33 2.79 2.21
C SER A 4 11.40 3.76 2.71
N LEU A 5 12.51 3.22 3.23
CA LEU A 5 13.74 3.97 3.53
C LEU A 5 14.86 3.61 2.53
N SER A 6 14.49 3.25 1.30
CA SER A 6 15.43 2.92 0.24
C SER A 6 16.25 4.15 -0.17
N ASN A 7 17.54 3.94 -0.44
CA ASN A 7 18.43 4.96 -1.01
C ASN A 7 18.56 4.84 -2.54
N VAL A 8 17.83 3.92 -3.18
CA VAL A 8 17.79 3.80 -4.64
C VAL A 8 16.96 4.96 -5.20
N SER A 9 17.53 5.77 -6.10
CA SER A 9 16.93 7.02 -6.62
C SER A 9 15.48 6.84 -7.04
N GLU A 10 15.20 5.80 -7.83
CA GLU A 10 13.87 5.48 -8.37
C GLU A 10 12.78 5.26 -7.28
N ILE A 11 13.18 4.88 -6.07
CA ILE A 11 12.28 4.68 -4.92
C ILE A 11 12.33 5.90 -3.99
N ALA A 12 13.52 6.45 -3.74
CA ALA A 12 13.74 7.58 -2.84
C ALA A 12 13.00 8.84 -3.32
N GLU A 13 12.95 9.08 -4.62
CA GLU A 13 12.19 10.19 -5.25
C GLU A 13 10.66 10.06 -5.11
N LEU A 14 10.18 8.92 -4.60
CA LEU A 14 8.77 8.66 -4.34
C LEU A 14 8.40 8.84 -2.86
N ASP A 15 9.33 9.22 -1.99
CA ASP A 15 9.03 9.48 -0.57
C ASP A 15 7.93 10.55 -0.43
N GLY A 16 7.06 10.35 0.56
CA GLY A 16 5.87 11.18 0.77
C GLY A 16 4.65 10.83 -0.10
N ARG A 17 4.82 10.03 -1.17
CA ARG A 17 3.71 9.59 -2.04
C ARG A 17 3.69 8.07 -2.30
N LEU A 18 4.68 7.33 -1.82
CA LEU A 18 4.75 5.87 -1.98
C LEU A 18 4.53 5.19 -0.64
N PHE A 19 3.45 4.41 -0.55
CA PHE A 19 3.08 3.70 0.67
C PHE A 19 2.85 2.22 0.42
N LYS A 20 3.35 1.39 1.33
CA LYS A 20 2.97 -0.02 1.42
C LYS A 20 1.75 -0.15 2.32
N ILE A 21 0.68 -0.75 1.78
CA ILE A 21 -0.56 -1.00 2.48
C ILE A 21 -0.67 -2.51 2.69
N GLY A 22 -0.69 -2.96 3.94
CA GLY A 22 -0.82 -4.37 4.29
C GLY A 22 -1.21 -4.53 5.76
N PHE A 23 -1.66 -5.74 6.09
CA PHE A 23 -2.16 -6.09 7.42
C PHE A 23 -1.23 -7.11 8.10
N THR A 24 -1.21 -7.10 9.42
CA THR A 24 -0.49 -8.08 10.25
C THR A 24 -1.35 -8.46 11.45
N THR A 25 -1.28 -9.72 11.85
CA THR A 25 -1.92 -10.23 13.07
C THR A 25 -0.96 -10.29 14.27
N GLY A 26 0.35 -10.22 14.02
CA GLY A 26 1.40 -10.11 15.03
C GLY A 26 1.95 -8.69 15.15
N SER A 27 3.02 -8.52 15.94
CA SER A 27 3.65 -7.21 16.12
C SER A 27 4.15 -6.64 14.79
N PHE A 28 4.11 -5.32 14.68
CA PHE A 28 4.64 -4.62 13.52
C PHE A 28 6.14 -4.89 13.35
N GLU A 29 6.86 -4.87 14.46
CA GLU A 29 8.31 -5.06 14.56
C GLU A 29 8.73 -6.44 14.03
N ASP A 30 7.99 -7.50 14.39
CA ASP A 30 8.21 -8.85 13.88
C ASP A 30 8.04 -8.91 12.37
N ARG A 31 7.00 -8.25 11.84
CA ARG A 31 6.66 -8.27 10.41
C ARG A 31 7.73 -7.59 9.55
N VAL A 32 8.40 -6.56 10.08
CA VAL A 32 9.36 -5.74 9.31
C VAL A 32 10.83 -6.05 9.61
N ARG A 33 11.13 -6.94 10.56
CA ARG A 33 12.50 -7.29 10.97
C ARG A 33 13.42 -7.68 9.80
N GLY A 34 12.87 -8.30 8.76
CA GLY A 34 13.60 -8.73 7.56
C GLY A 34 13.36 -7.87 6.31
N ALA A 35 12.75 -6.69 6.44
CA ALA A 35 12.31 -5.89 5.28
C ALA A 35 13.44 -5.58 4.29
N LYS A 36 14.65 -5.29 4.77
CA LYS A 36 15.82 -5.01 3.93
C LYS A 36 16.24 -6.18 3.02
N ASP A 37 15.87 -7.42 3.37
CA ASP A 37 16.26 -8.64 2.67
C ASP A 37 15.07 -9.27 1.91
N ASP A 38 13.89 -8.62 1.95
CA ASP A 38 12.64 -9.11 1.37
C ASP A 38 12.24 -8.28 0.15
N PRO A 39 12.05 -8.89 -1.04
CA PRO A 39 11.64 -8.18 -2.24
C PRO A 39 10.25 -7.53 -2.12
N THR A 40 9.37 -8.03 -1.23
CA THR A 40 8.06 -7.40 -0.96
C THR A 40 8.19 -6.04 -0.27
N PHE A 41 9.35 -5.75 0.32
CA PHE A 41 9.70 -4.48 0.97
C PHE A 41 10.72 -3.67 0.16
N LEU A 42 10.90 -4.01 -1.13
CA LEU A 42 11.82 -3.32 -2.03
C LEU A 42 13.29 -3.40 -1.58
N PHE A 43 13.66 -4.46 -0.85
CA PHE A 43 14.99 -4.61 -0.25
C PHE A 43 15.45 -3.40 0.56
N ALA A 44 14.50 -2.77 1.26
CA ALA A 44 14.77 -1.59 2.06
C ALA A 44 14.15 -1.73 3.46
N PRO A 45 14.77 -1.13 4.50
CA PRO A 45 14.08 -0.88 5.75
C PRO A 45 12.82 -0.05 5.50
N VAL A 46 11.86 -0.14 6.42
CA VAL A 46 10.61 0.61 6.33
C VAL A 46 10.32 1.34 7.63
N HIS A 47 9.58 2.44 7.51
CA HIS A 47 9.14 3.24 8.65
C HIS A 47 7.61 3.21 8.76
N PRO A 48 7.04 2.97 9.96
CA PRO A 48 5.60 3.04 10.16
C PRO A 48 5.09 4.46 9.92
N VAL A 49 4.09 4.60 9.06
CA VAL A 49 3.44 5.90 8.78
C VAL A 49 2.14 6.00 9.56
N ARG A 50 1.36 4.92 9.57
CA ARG A 50 0.06 4.86 10.22
C ARG A 50 -0.32 3.42 10.53
N THR A 51 -0.91 3.18 11.69
CA THR A 51 -1.44 1.89 12.11
C THR A 51 -2.90 2.06 12.50
N TYR A 52 -3.71 1.05 12.20
CA TYR A 52 -5.12 0.99 12.52
C TYR A 52 -5.40 -0.36 13.17
N ASP A 53 -6.14 -0.34 14.27
CA ASP A 53 -6.59 -1.57 14.92
C ASP A 53 -7.76 -2.14 14.13
N ALA A 54 -7.61 -3.39 13.67
CA ALA A 54 -8.61 -4.09 12.89
C ALA A 54 -9.43 -5.05 13.76
N VAL A 55 -10.22 -4.49 14.68
CA VAL A 55 -11.11 -5.26 15.58
C VAL A 55 -12.36 -5.68 14.81
N ASP A 56 -12.75 -6.96 14.93
CA ASP A 56 -13.92 -7.56 14.26
C ASP A 56 -13.94 -7.44 12.72
N LEU A 57 -12.78 -7.21 12.10
CA LEU A 57 -12.63 -7.11 10.65
C LEU A 57 -12.00 -8.37 10.06
N ASN A 58 -12.54 -8.83 8.92
CA ASN A 58 -11.81 -9.76 8.07
C ASN A 58 -10.70 -9.00 7.33
N THR A 59 -9.51 -8.94 7.94
CA THR A 59 -8.35 -8.19 7.45
C THR A 59 -7.96 -8.58 6.02
N GLY A 60 -7.99 -9.87 5.69
CA GLY A 60 -7.68 -10.35 4.34
C GLY A 60 -8.65 -9.83 3.28
N LYS A 61 -9.96 -9.81 3.57
CA LYS A 61 -10.97 -9.22 2.66
C LYS A 61 -10.81 -7.71 2.56
N PHE A 62 -10.57 -7.04 3.67
CA PHE A 62 -10.40 -5.58 3.71
C PHE A 62 -9.17 -5.15 2.90
N GLU A 63 -8.05 -5.85 3.09
CA GLU A 63 -6.82 -5.67 2.31
C GLU A 63 -7.06 -5.84 0.82
N TYR A 64 -7.69 -6.95 0.44
CA TYR A 64 -8.03 -7.23 -0.95
C TYR A 64 -8.88 -6.13 -1.58
N LEU A 65 -9.89 -5.63 -0.86
CA LEU A 65 -10.77 -4.56 -1.35
C LEU A 65 -10.01 -3.24 -1.54
N LEU A 66 -9.17 -2.83 -0.58
CA LEU A 66 -8.33 -1.64 -0.72
C LEU A 66 -7.33 -1.77 -1.87
N HIS A 67 -6.64 -2.90 -1.96
CA HIS A 67 -5.67 -3.15 -3.05
C HIS A 67 -6.34 -3.15 -4.43
N ARG A 68 -7.58 -3.63 -4.51
CA ARG A 68 -8.37 -3.58 -5.74
C ARG A 68 -8.84 -2.17 -6.05
N PHE A 69 -9.28 -1.42 -5.05
CA PHE A 69 -9.75 -0.05 -5.22
C PHE A 69 -8.65 0.87 -5.75
N PHE A 70 -7.43 0.71 -5.25
CA PHE A 70 -6.25 1.48 -5.68
C PHE A 70 -5.41 0.78 -6.75
N ALA A 71 -5.96 -0.18 -7.50
CA ALA A 71 -5.18 -0.97 -8.45
C ALA A 71 -4.44 -0.11 -9.50
N GLU A 72 -5.03 1.01 -9.92
CA GLU A 72 -4.42 1.95 -10.87
C GLU A 72 -3.26 2.76 -10.29
N ALA A 73 -3.23 2.96 -8.98
CA ALA A 73 -2.12 3.62 -8.27
C ALA A 73 -0.99 2.66 -7.88
N ARG A 74 -1.11 1.36 -8.17
CA ARG A 74 -0.08 0.39 -7.78
C ARG A 74 1.25 0.74 -8.44
N LEU A 75 2.32 0.74 -7.64
CA LEU A 75 3.68 0.91 -8.12
C LEU A 75 4.01 -0.17 -9.16
N ASN A 76 4.30 0.24 -10.39
CA ASN A 76 4.62 -0.67 -11.48
C ASN A 76 6.13 -0.72 -11.72
N ILE A 77 6.84 -1.47 -10.87
CA ILE A 77 8.27 -1.73 -11.02
C ILE A 77 8.54 -3.23 -11.02
N GLU A 78 9.66 -3.61 -11.62
CA GLU A 78 10.18 -4.97 -11.57
C GLU A 78 11.57 -4.94 -10.93
N ILE A 79 11.77 -5.75 -9.90
CA ILE A 79 13.04 -5.93 -9.23
C ILE A 79 13.47 -7.38 -9.33
N LYS A 80 14.76 -7.67 -9.10
CA LYS A 80 15.23 -9.05 -9.03
C LYS A 80 15.17 -9.56 -7.60
N ASP A 81 14.65 -10.77 -7.39
CA ASP A 81 14.73 -11.44 -6.10
C ASP A 81 16.18 -11.90 -5.80
N ARG A 82 16.39 -12.52 -4.63
CA ARG A 82 17.70 -13.05 -4.21
C ARG A 82 18.28 -14.14 -5.12
N PHE A 83 17.50 -14.70 -6.03
CA PHE A 83 17.92 -15.69 -7.03
C PHE A 83 18.01 -15.10 -8.44
N GLY A 84 17.85 -13.77 -8.58
CA GLY A 84 17.88 -13.09 -9.86
C GLY A 84 16.57 -13.17 -10.66
N LYS A 85 15.49 -13.75 -10.10
CA LYS A 85 14.20 -13.86 -10.79
C LYS A 85 13.43 -12.54 -10.72
N PRO A 86 12.71 -12.15 -11.78
CA PRO A 86 11.90 -10.94 -11.76
C PRO A 86 10.78 -11.06 -10.73
N PHE A 87 10.57 -9.99 -9.97
CA PHE A 87 9.59 -9.88 -8.91
C PHE A 87 8.88 -8.53 -9.00
N LYS A 88 7.54 -8.55 -8.91
CA LYS A 88 6.70 -7.35 -8.90
C LYS A 88 5.96 -7.22 -7.57
N PRO A 89 6.33 -6.25 -6.72
CA PRO A 89 5.66 -6.05 -5.45
C PRO A 89 4.23 -5.51 -5.68
N LYS A 90 3.23 -6.12 -5.02
CA LYS A 90 1.80 -5.81 -5.27
C LYS A 90 1.15 -4.87 -4.26
N GLU A 91 1.84 -4.62 -3.16
CA GLU A 91 1.30 -3.97 -1.96
C GLU A 91 1.74 -2.51 -1.82
N TRP A 92 2.39 -1.96 -2.85
CA TRP A 92 2.91 -0.59 -2.88
C TRP A 92 2.10 0.28 -3.83
N PHE A 93 1.72 1.46 -3.37
CA PHE A 93 0.80 2.37 -4.07
C PHE A 93 1.31 3.82 -4.04
N LEU A 94 1.19 4.49 -5.18
CA LEU A 94 1.46 5.92 -5.38
C LEU A 94 0.20 6.72 -5.03
N LEU A 95 0.10 7.17 -3.78
CA LEU A 95 -1.08 7.80 -3.20
C LEU A 95 -0.68 8.87 -2.20
N GLU A 96 -1.56 9.83 -1.96
CA GLU A 96 -1.45 10.73 -0.81
C GLU A 96 -2.08 10.10 0.43
N LEU A 97 -1.52 10.36 1.61
CA LEU A 97 -2.03 9.81 2.86
C LEU A 97 -3.52 10.12 3.09
N PRO A 98 -4.02 11.37 2.89
CA PRO A 98 -5.44 11.69 3.07
C PRO A 98 -6.36 10.84 2.18
N THR A 99 -5.97 10.58 0.94
CA THR A 99 -6.73 9.72 0.00
C THR A 99 -6.86 8.29 0.53
N ILE A 100 -5.82 7.75 1.15
CA ILE A 100 -5.87 6.41 1.75
C ILE A 100 -6.79 6.41 2.97
N GLU A 101 -6.71 7.42 3.83
CA GLU A 101 -7.58 7.56 5.00
C GLU A 101 -9.06 7.68 4.59
N GLU A 102 -9.36 8.48 3.56
CA GLU A 102 -10.70 8.63 2.99
C GLU A 102 -11.24 7.28 2.48
N ALA A 103 -10.45 6.52 1.72
CA ALA A 103 -10.87 5.21 1.23
C ALA A 103 -11.13 4.22 2.37
N ILE A 104 -10.31 4.22 3.42
CA ILE A 104 -10.53 3.40 4.62
C ILE A 104 -11.87 3.74 5.26
N THR A 105 -12.17 5.03 5.47
CA THR A 105 -13.46 5.46 6.01
C THR A 105 -14.62 5.02 5.12
N MET A 106 -14.52 5.24 3.80
CA MET A 106 -15.56 4.84 2.84
C MET A 106 -15.75 3.31 2.76
N LEU A 107 -14.70 2.53 3.01
CA LEU A 107 -14.78 1.07 3.04
C LEU A 107 -15.50 0.58 4.29
N LEU A 108 -15.27 1.23 5.44
CA LEU A 108 -15.92 0.91 6.71
C LEU A 108 -17.42 1.26 6.71
N ASP A 109 -17.81 2.38 6.10
CA ASP A 109 -19.22 2.81 6.03
C ASP A 109 -19.96 2.36 4.75
N GLY A 110 -19.28 1.68 3.83
CA GLY A 110 -19.84 1.13 2.61
C GLY A 110 -19.99 2.12 1.44
N ARG A 111 -19.67 3.41 1.63
CA ARG A 111 -19.73 4.42 0.54
C ARG A 111 -18.79 4.09 -0.63
N ILE A 112 -17.72 3.34 -0.39
CA ILE A 112 -16.71 2.99 -1.40
C ILE A 112 -17.31 2.30 -2.64
N LEU A 113 -18.46 1.63 -2.49
CA LEU A 113 -19.15 0.95 -3.59
C LEU A 113 -19.59 1.90 -4.71
N ASN A 114 -19.89 3.15 -4.34
CA ASN A 114 -20.33 4.20 -5.27
C ASN A 114 -19.17 5.08 -5.76
N HIS A 115 -17.93 4.73 -5.44
CA HIS A 115 -16.74 5.51 -5.75
C HIS A 115 -15.69 4.67 -6.49
N VAL A 116 -14.77 5.37 -7.14
CA VAL A 116 -13.54 4.83 -7.73
C VAL A 116 -12.40 5.78 -7.43
N TYR A 117 -11.19 5.24 -7.33
CA TYR A 117 -10.00 6.07 -7.37
C TYR A 117 -9.69 6.43 -8.83
N ASP A 118 -9.53 7.72 -9.12
CA ASP A 118 -9.08 8.23 -10.41
C ASP A 118 -7.57 8.54 -10.31
N ALA A 119 -6.75 7.74 -10.97
CA ALA A 119 -5.29 7.89 -10.94
C ALA A 119 -4.77 9.13 -11.69
N LYS A 120 -5.57 9.73 -12.59
CA LYS A 120 -5.21 10.96 -13.30
C LYS A 120 -5.45 12.19 -12.43
N LEU A 121 -6.53 12.17 -11.65
CA LEU A 121 -6.88 13.24 -10.71
C LEU A 121 -6.24 13.05 -9.33
N CYS A 122 -5.67 11.87 -9.05
CA CYS A 122 -5.15 11.45 -7.75
C CYS A 122 -6.19 11.54 -6.62
N GLN A 123 -7.46 11.27 -6.93
CA GLN A 123 -8.59 11.52 -6.03
C GLN A 123 -9.62 10.40 -6.07
N ILE A 124 -10.43 10.30 -5.02
CA ILE A 124 -11.60 9.44 -4.99
C ILE A 124 -12.77 10.23 -5.60
N VAL A 125 -13.36 9.69 -6.66
CA VAL A 125 -14.49 10.31 -7.37
C VAL A 125 -15.70 9.39 -7.34
N ARG A 126 -16.89 9.98 -7.44
CA ARG A 126 -18.12 9.21 -7.57
C ARG A 126 -18.12 8.46 -8.89
N ARG A 127 -18.52 7.19 -8.88
CA ARG A 127 -18.74 6.41 -10.10
C ARG A 127 -19.76 7.13 -10.97
N SER A 128 -19.39 7.41 -12.21
CA SER A 128 -20.37 7.76 -13.22
C SER A 128 -21.19 6.50 -13.56
N PRO A 129 -22.51 6.62 -13.75
CA PRO A 129 -23.38 5.50 -14.12
C PRO A 129 -23.03 4.89 -15.47
#